data_AF-A0A956UNF6-F1
#
_entry.id   AF-A0A956UNF6-F1
#
_cell.length_a   1.000
_cell.length_b   1.000
_cell.length_c   1.000
_cell.angle_alpha   90.00
_cell.angle_beta   90.00
_cell.angle_gamma   90.00
#
_symmetry.space_group_name_H-M   'P 1'
#
loop_
_entity.id
_entity.type
_entity.pdbx_description
1 polymer ?
#
loop_
_entity_poly.entity_id
_entity_poly.type
_entity_poly.pdbx_seq_one_letter_code
_entity_poly.pdbx_strand_id
1 'polypeptide(L)'
;ATGTGPIESFLPMMLFAVLFGLSMDYEVFLVSRIREEYLETGDNARAVARGLAATASVITAAASVMIVVFLSFVMNDQRVVKEFGLGLAVAVFVDASIVRLLLVPATMELMGHWNWWMPRWLDRLLPEIAA
;
A
#
# COMPACT_ATOMS: atom_id res chain seq x y z
N ALA A 1 -7.98 2.88 37.85
CA ALA A 1 -7.95 4.30 37.46
C ALA A 1 -7.85 4.35 35.93
N THR A 2 -8.99 4.61 35.29
CA THR A 2 -9.15 4.65 33.83
C THR A 2 -8.61 5.99 33.32
N GLY A 3 -7.31 6.05 33.04
CA GLY A 3 -6.65 7.26 32.56
C GLY A 3 -6.74 7.38 31.05
N THR A 4 -7.73 8.11 30.55
CA THR A 4 -7.68 8.78 29.24
C THR A 4 -6.64 9.91 29.31
N GLY A 5 -5.35 9.56 29.29
CA GLY A 5 -4.31 10.57 29.06
C GLY A 5 -4.33 11.04 27.59
N PRO A 6 -3.54 12.06 27.22
CA PRO A 6 -3.35 12.45 25.82
C PRO A 6 -2.78 11.29 25.00
N ILE A 7 -3.05 11.26 23.68
CA ILE A 7 -2.27 10.44 22.73
C ILE A 7 -0.84 10.97 22.75
N GLU A 8 0.14 10.07 22.81
CA GLU A 8 1.55 10.48 22.77
C GLU A 8 1.84 11.29 21.50
N SER A 9 2.40 12.48 21.62
CA SER A 9 2.59 13.39 20.47
C SER A 9 3.46 12.83 19.35
N PHE A 10 4.34 11.86 19.67
CA PHE A 10 5.20 11.20 18.69
C PHE A 10 4.52 10.02 17.97
N LEU A 11 3.40 9.50 18.51
CA LEU A 11 2.71 8.34 17.93
C LEU A 11 2.24 8.59 16.49
N PRO A 12 1.55 9.71 16.16
CA PRO A 12 1.11 9.96 14.79
C PRO A 12 2.27 10.04 13.79
N MET A 13 3.39 10.66 14.20
CA MET A 13 4.58 10.77 13.36
C MET A 13 5.19 9.39 13.09
N MET A 14 5.30 8.55 14.13
CA MET A 14 5.84 7.20 14.00
C MET A 14 4.91 6.28 13.21
N LEU A 15 3.59 6.35 13.45
CA LEU A 15 2.58 5.64 12.66
C LEU A 15 2.70 6.02 11.18
N PHE A 16 2.76 7.31 10.88
CA PHE A 16 2.93 7.77 9.50
C PHE A 16 4.20 7.22 8.86
N ALA A 17 5.35 7.32 9.53
CA ALA A 17 6.62 6.82 9.00
C ALA A 17 6.60 5.30 8.71
N VAL A 18 6.04 4.52 9.64
CA VAL A 18 5.93 3.05 9.49
C VAL A 18 4.93 2.69 8.40
N LEU A 19 3.75 3.30 8.39
CA LEU A 19 2.72 3.02 7.38
C LEU A 19 3.17 3.41 5.99
N PHE A 20 3.86 4.54 5.86
CA PHE A 20 4.41 4.97 4.58
C PHE A 20 5.45 3.96 4.06
N GLY A 21 6.36 3.49 4.92
CA GLY A 21 7.32 2.44 4.56
C GLY A 21 6.63 1.14 4.14
N LEU A 22 5.66 0.66 4.94
CA LEU A 22 4.93 -0.58 4.65
C LEU A 22 4.08 -0.49 3.38
N SER A 23 3.50 0.68 3.09
CA SER A 23 2.63 0.90 1.93
C SER A 23 3.41 0.86 0.61
N MET A 24 4.58 1.50 0.58
CA MET A 24 5.39 1.65 -0.63
C MET A 24 5.82 0.30 -1.21
N ASP A 25 6.22 -0.64 -0.36
CA ASP A 25 6.70 -1.95 -0.81
C ASP A 25 5.65 -2.67 -1.66
N TYR A 26 4.42 -2.73 -1.20
CA TYR A 26 3.36 -3.42 -1.93
C TYR A 26 2.82 -2.61 -3.13
N GLU A 27 2.78 -1.28 -3.04
CA GLU A 27 2.28 -0.45 -4.14
C GLU A 27 3.20 -0.55 -5.36
N VAL A 28 4.51 -0.56 -5.14
CA VAL A 28 5.50 -0.80 -6.19
C VAL A 28 5.31 -2.20 -6.81
N PHE A 29 5.08 -3.24 -6.01
CA PHE A 29 4.81 -4.58 -6.53
C PHE A 29 3.55 -4.64 -7.41
N LEU A 30 2.45 -4.02 -6.96
CA LEU A 30 1.20 -3.96 -7.72
C LEU A 30 1.38 -3.21 -9.05
N VAL A 31 1.96 -2.02 -8.99
CA VAL A 31 2.17 -1.16 -10.17
C VAL A 31 3.15 -1.80 -11.15
N SER A 32 4.22 -2.45 -10.67
CA SER A 32 5.15 -3.20 -11.53
C SER A 32 4.42 -4.29 -12.29
N ARG A 33 3.55 -5.05 -11.62
CA ARG A 33 2.79 -6.12 -12.27
C ARG A 33 1.79 -5.59 -13.30
N ILE A 34 1.11 -4.48 -12.99
CA ILE A 34 0.23 -3.80 -13.96
C ILE A 34 1.04 -3.30 -15.16
N ARG A 35 2.24 -2.78 -14.94
CA ARG A 35 3.14 -2.29 -15.99
C ARG A 35 3.60 -3.42 -16.92
N GLU A 36 3.98 -4.58 -16.37
CA GLU A 36 4.33 -5.76 -17.16
C GLU A 36 3.19 -6.16 -18.12
N GLU A 37 1.96 -6.28 -17.59
CA GLU A 37 0.78 -6.61 -18.39
C GLU A 37 0.44 -5.51 -19.43
N TYR A 38 0.66 -4.24 -19.08
CA TYR A 38 0.45 -3.12 -20.00
C TYR A 38 1.47 -3.11 -21.14
N LEU A 39 2.75 -3.40 -20.87
CA LEU A 39 3.79 -3.50 -21.89
C LEU A 39 3.53 -4.64 -22.88
N GLU A 40 2.95 -5.75 -22.42
CA GLU A 40 2.59 -6.88 -23.28
C GLU A 40 1.32 -6.65 -24.10
N THR A 41 0.30 -5.99 -23.53
CA THR A 41 -1.04 -5.89 -24.17
C THR A 41 -1.38 -4.52 -24.76
N GLY A 42 -0.75 -3.45 -24.29
CA GLY A 42 -1.08 -2.06 -24.65
C GLY A 42 -2.46 -1.58 -24.16
N ASP A 43 -3.22 -2.40 -23.44
CA ASP A 43 -4.57 -2.07 -22.95
C ASP A 43 -4.54 -1.84 -21.44
N ASN A 44 -4.67 -0.57 -21.04
CA ASN A 44 -4.58 -0.15 -19.65
C ASN A 44 -5.69 -0.76 -18.77
N ALA A 45 -6.92 -0.83 -19.27
CA ALA A 45 -8.04 -1.36 -18.49
C ALA A 45 -7.86 -2.87 -18.22
N ARG A 46 -7.41 -3.61 -19.23
CA ARG A 46 -7.08 -5.03 -19.07
C ARG A 46 -5.89 -5.26 -18.15
N ALA A 47 -4.85 -4.45 -18.26
CA ALA A 47 -3.66 -4.55 -17.42
C ALA A 47 -3.98 -4.32 -15.93
N VAL A 48 -4.76 -3.27 -15.62
CA VAL A 48 -5.21 -2.98 -14.24
C VAL A 48 -6.07 -4.12 -13.71
N ALA A 49 -7.04 -4.61 -14.49
CA ALA A 49 -7.93 -5.70 -14.05
C ALA A 49 -7.17 -7.01 -13.77
N ARG A 50 -6.24 -7.41 -14.65
CA ARG A 50 -5.44 -8.63 -14.45
C ARG A 50 -4.43 -8.48 -13.33
N GLY A 51 -3.73 -7.34 -13.27
CA GLY A 51 -2.77 -7.04 -12.21
C GLY A 51 -3.43 -7.07 -10.84
N LEU A 52 -4.63 -6.50 -10.72
CA LEU A 52 -5.42 -6.55 -9.48
C LEU A 52 -5.85 -7.98 -9.14
N ALA A 53 -6.42 -8.72 -10.11
CA ALA A 53 -6.89 -10.10 -9.87
C ALA A 53 -5.76 -11.04 -9.42
N ALA A 54 -4.56 -10.89 -9.97
CA ALA A 54 -3.41 -11.73 -9.64
C ALA A 54 -2.82 -11.43 -8.25
N THR A 55 -2.88 -10.17 -7.81
CA THR A 55 -2.19 -9.72 -6.58
C THR A 55 -3.12 -9.58 -5.38
N ALA A 56 -4.44 -9.42 -5.58
CA ALA A 56 -5.40 -9.16 -4.52
C ALA A 56 -5.40 -10.23 -3.41
N SER A 57 -5.26 -11.52 -3.77
CA SER A 57 -5.22 -12.61 -2.79
C SER A 57 -3.97 -12.58 -1.92
N VAL A 58 -2.81 -12.34 -2.53
CA VAL A 58 -1.51 -12.24 -1.84
C VAL A 58 -1.49 -11.04 -0.91
N ILE A 59 -1.97 -9.90 -1.38
CA ILE A 59 -2.10 -8.66 -0.61
C ILE A 59 -3.00 -8.89 0.61
N THR A 60 -4.19 -9.47 0.41
CA THR A 60 -5.15 -9.70 1.49
C THR A 60 -4.60 -10.69 2.52
N ALA A 61 -3.91 -11.73 2.08
CA ALA A 61 -3.25 -12.68 2.96
C ALA A 61 -2.17 -11.99 3.82
N ALA A 62 -1.29 -11.20 3.22
CA ALA A 62 -0.26 -10.47 3.96
C ALA A 62 -0.86 -9.44 4.94
N ALA A 63 -1.87 -8.68 4.49
CA ALA A 63 -2.59 -7.74 5.33
C ALA A 63 -3.24 -8.41 6.54
N SER A 64 -3.85 -9.60 6.35
CA SER A 64 -4.47 -10.35 7.44
C SER A 64 -3.46 -10.72 8.54
N VAL A 65 -2.26 -11.18 8.14
CA VAL A 65 -1.19 -11.52 9.09
C VAL A 65 -0.73 -10.28 9.85
N MET A 66 -0.49 -9.16 9.15
CA MET A 66 -0.09 -7.90 9.79
C MET A 66 -1.14 -7.40 10.79
N ILE A 67 -2.42 -7.43 10.42
CA ILE A 67 -3.52 -7.02 11.30
C ILE A 67 -3.55 -7.88 12.56
N VAL A 68 -3.42 -9.21 12.43
CA VAL A 68 -3.40 -10.13 13.58
C VAL A 68 -2.19 -9.84 14.50
N VAL A 69 -1.02 -9.61 13.92
CA VAL A 69 0.20 -9.28 14.69
C VAL A 69 0.04 -7.95 15.45
N PHE A 70 -0.47 -6.91 14.80
CA PHE A 70 -0.66 -5.61 15.45
C PHE A 70 -1.81 -5.62 16.47
N LEU A 71 -2.87 -6.40 16.23
CA LEU A 71 -3.93 -6.61 17.22
C LEU A 71 -3.42 -7.35 18.46
N SER A 72 -2.42 -8.23 18.34
CA SER A 72 -1.78 -8.87 19.51
C SER A 72 -1.18 -7.83 20.48
N PHE A 73 -0.73 -6.68 19.98
CA PHE A 73 -0.15 -5.62 20.81
C PHE A 73 -1.20 -4.93 21.69
N VAL A 74 -2.49 -5.05 21.36
CA VAL A 74 -3.60 -4.52 22.18
C VAL A 74 -3.70 -5.25 23.53
N MET A 75 -3.14 -6.46 23.64
CA MET A 75 -3.14 -7.25 24.87
C MET A 75 -2.01 -6.82 25.84
N ASN A 76 -1.13 -5.91 25.43
CA ASN A 76 -0.03 -5.42 26.26
C ASN A 76 -0.52 -4.45 27.35
N ASP A 77 0.09 -4.47 28.54
CA ASP A 77 -0.29 -3.54 29.62
C ASP A 77 0.13 -2.08 29.37
N GLN A 78 1.15 -1.86 28.53
CA GLN A 78 1.62 -0.52 28.18
C GLN A 78 0.67 0.19 27.22
N ARG A 79 0.20 1.37 27.63
CA ARG A 79 -0.72 2.20 26.84
C ARG A 79 -0.16 2.57 25.46
N VAL A 80 1.11 2.96 25.40
CA VAL A 80 1.78 3.35 24.15
C VAL A 80 1.75 2.21 23.13
N VAL A 81 2.02 0.97 23.59
CA VAL A 81 2.02 -0.22 22.74
C VAL A 81 0.61 -0.54 22.24
N LYS A 82 -0.42 -0.37 23.08
CA LYS A 82 -1.83 -0.53 22.69
C LYS A 82 -2.26 0.46 21.62
N GLU A 83 -1.94 1.74 21.81
CA GLU A 83 -2.28 2.81 20.85
C GLU A 83 -1.57 2.59 19.51
N PHE A 84 -0.29 2.20 19.55
CA PHE A 84 0.48 1.89 18.37
C PHE A 84 -0.05 0.67 17.61
N GLY A 85 -0.32 -0.43 18.33
CA GLY A 85 -0.86 -1.66 17.74
C GLY A 85 -2.23 -1.46 17.11
N LEU A 86 -3.14 -0.79 17.81
CA LEU A 86 -4.47 -0.46 17.27
C LEU A 86 -4.36 0.49 16.07
N GLY A 87 -3.52 1.53 16.17
CA GLY A 87 -3.32 2.49 15.10
C GLY A 87 -2.77 1.85 13.81
N LEU A 88 -1.76 0.99 13.93
CA LEU A 88 -1.21 0.25 12.79
C LEU A 88 -2.20 -0.76 12.22
N ALA A 89 -2.92 -1.51 13.06
CA ALA A 89 -3.90 -2.48 12.59
C ALA A 89 -5.00 -1.81 11.74
N VAL A 90 -5.54 -0.70 12.22
CA VAL A 90 -6.58 0.06 11.50
C VAL A 90 -6.01 0.67 10.22
N ALA A 91 -4.82 1.26 10.27
CA ALA A 91 -4.25 1.90 9.10
C ALA A 91 -3.83 0.92 8.00
N VAL A 92 -3.26 -0.23 8.35
CA VAL A 92 -2.97 -1.31 7.39
C VAL A 92 -4.26 -1.88 6.80
N PHE A 93 -5.31 -2.03 7.60
CA PHE A 93 -6.62 -2.44 7.09
C PHE A 93 -7.18 -1.45 6.06
N VAL A 94 -7.09 -0.14 6.35
CA VAL A 94 -7.51 0.92 5.42
C VAL A 94 -6.65 0.93 4.17
N ASP A 95 -5.33 0.81 4.27
CA ASP A 95 -4.43 0.77 3.11
C ASP A 95 -4.73 -0.42 2.20
N ALA A 96 -4.73 -1.63 2.78
CA ALA A 96 -4.92 -2.87 2.04
C ALA A 96 -6.31 -2.95 1.39
N SER A 97 -7.33 -2.31 1.98
CA SER A 97 -8.71 -2.36 1.49
C SER A 97 -9.05 -1.16 0.59
N ILE A 98 -8.99 0.05 1.15
CA ILE A 98 -9.49 1.25 0.48
C ILE A 98 -8.47 1.77 -0.52
N VAL A 99 -7.21 1.93 -0.09
CA VAL A 99 -6.18 2.52 -0.97
C VAL A 99 -5.89 1.56 -2.11
N ARG A 100 -5.63 0.29 -1.79
CA ARG A 100 -5.06 -0.67 -2.74
C ARG A 100 -6.07 -1.36 -3.64
N LEU A 101 -7.27 -1.69 -3.16
CA LEU A 101 -8.28 -2.35 -3.98
C LEU A 101 -9.17 -1.37 -4.75
N LEU A 102 -9.28 -0.13 -4.26
CA LEU A 102 -10.19 0.86 -4.84
C LEU A 102 -9.43 2.07 -5.40
N LEU A 103 -8.69 2.78 -4.56
CA LEU A 103 -8.15 4.10 -4.90
C LEU A 103 -7.09 4.03 -6.01
N VAL A 104 -6.12 3.13 -5.86
CA VAL A 104 -5.03 2.94 -6.83
C VAL A 104 -5.54 2.41 -8.19
N PRO A 105 -6.34 1.33 -8.27
CA PRO A 105 -6.85 0.87 -9.56
C PRO A 105 -7.74 1.92 -10.25
N ALA A 106 -8.61 2.59 -9.49
CA ALA A 106 -9.50 3.61 -10.04
C ALA A 106 -8.74 4.82 -10.58
N THR A 107 -7.68 5.28 -9.88
CA THR A 107 -6.86 6.39 -10.37
C THR A 107 -6.05 5.99 -11.60
N MET A 108 -5.48 4.78 -11.64
CA MET A 108 -4.76 4.27 -12.81
C MET A 108 -5.69 4.11 -14.03
N GLU A 109 -6.92 3.66 -13.82
CA GLU A 109 -7.93 3.57 -14.88
C GLU A 109 -8.32 4.96 -15.41
N LEU A 110 -8.58 5.91 -14.51
CA LEU A 110 -8.92 7.31 -14.85
C LEU A 110 -7.79 8.03 -15.59
N MET A 111 -6.54 7.82 -15.17
CA MET A 111 -5.38 8.47 -15.80
C MET A 111 -5.04 7.88 -17.17
N GLY A 112 -5.42 6.63 -17.45
CA GLY A 112 -5.27 6.05 -18.79
C GLY A 112 -3.81 6.06 -19.26
N HIS A 113 -3.60 6.61 -20.46
CA HIS A 113 -2.26 6.76 -21.06
C HIS A 113 -1.32 7.72 -20.31
N TRP A 114 -1.84 8.66 -19.50
CA TRP A 114 -1.01 9.59 -18.73
C TRP A 114 -0.22 8.88 -17.64
N ASN A 115 -0.72 7.74 -17.17
CA ASN A 115 -0.09 6.93 -16.14
C ASN A 115 1.30 6.41 -16.56
N TRP A 116 1.54 6.34 -17.86
CA TRP A 116 2.77 5.81 -18.47
C TRP A 116 3.63 6.89 -19.12
N TRP A 117 3.29 8.17 -18.93
CA TRP A 117 4.04 9.26 -19.51
C TRP A 117 5.40 9.41 -18.82
N MET A 118 6.47 9.18 -19.57
CA MET A 118 7.84 9.41 -19.10
C MET A 118 8.48 10.57 -19.89
N PRO A 119 9.05 11.59 -19.20
CA PRO A 119 9.78 12.65 -19.87
C PRO A 119 11.02 12.11 -20.61
N ARG A 120 11.23 12.57 -21.85
CA ARG A 120 12.34 12.13 -22.72
C ARG A 120 13.76 12.30 -22.13
N TRP A 121 13.93 13.21 -21.16
CA TRP A 121 15.21 13.39 -20.48
C TRP A 121 15.49 12.28 -19.46
N LEU A 122 14.45 11.72 -18.83
CA LEU A 122 14.55 10.64 -17.87
C LEU A 122 14.72 9.29 -18.58
N ASP A 123 14.01 9.11 -19.69
CA ASP A 123 14.13 7.95 -20.58
C ASP A 123 15.57 7.76 -21.12
N ARG A 124 16.30 8.86 -21.36
CA ARG A 124 17.72 8.81 -21.76
C ARG A 124 18.69 8.46 -20.62
N LEU A 125 18.30 8.69 -19.37
CA LEU A 125 19.14 8.47 -18.19
C LEU A 125 18.92 7.09 -17.59
N LEU A 126 17.72 6.53 -17.72
CA LEU A 126 17.39 5.21 -17.20
C LEU A 126 17.84 4.13 -18.19
N PRO A 127 18.61 3.11 -17.75
CA PRO A 127 18.92 1.97 -18.59
C PRO A 127 17.64 1.17 -18.87
N GLU A 128 17.45 0.74 -20.12
CA GLU A 128 16.37 -0.19 -20.47
C GLU A 128 16.63 -1.53 -19.79
N ILE A 129 15.89 -1.79 -18.70
CA ILE A 129 15.89 -3.08 -18.04
C ILE A 129 15.00 -3.98 -18.89
N ALA A 130 15.61 -4.65 -19.87
CA ALA A 130 14.97 -5.71 -20.63
C ALA A 130 14.59 -6.83 -19.63
N ALA A 131 13.29 -7.15 -19.59
CA ALA A 131 12.79 -8.35 -18.93
C ALA A 131 13.29 -9.61 -19.67
#